data_AF-A0AAW7FED8-F1
#
_entry.id   AF-A0AAW7FED8-F1
#
_cell.length_a   1.000
_cell.length_b   1.000
_cell.length_c   1.000
_cell.angle_alpha   90.00
_cell.angle_beta   90.00
_cell.angle_gamma   90.00
#
_symmetry.space_group_name_H-M   'P 1'
#
loop_
_entity.id
_entity.type
_entity.pdbx_description
1 polymer ?
#
loop_
_entity_poly.entity_id
_entity_poly.type
_entity_poly.pdbx_seq_one_letter_code
_entity_poly.pdbx_strand_id
1 'polypeptide(L)'
;MAGIVTVKEKGKDIGKVVVKRPPYDLIKEKYLDLFPNNVDTGAPLDSAASVYFAYLWVGGHAFREYKRNPSAYGNACALRISYALNMSGMLIPSKVSVLPTTKIGGNRILQGGNEYVIDGGKYYYIYSIENLITFLEYAWGKADIFKYVPKRVSQLDELKKMNKKGIVIFYIDGFSDATGHATIWDGVKCLDGSTYYDPSLHPKQTLTAIKFWDLK
;
A
#
# COMPACT_ATOMS: atom_id res chain seq x y z
N MET A 1 11.34 13.57 -1.75
CA MET A 1 10.41 14.60 -1.24
C MET A 1 10.12 14.33 0.23
N ALA A 2 9.62 15.28 1.00
CA ALA A 2 9.34 15.09 2.43
C ALA A 2 8.04 15.79 2.82
N GLY A 3 7.28 15.20 3.74
CA GLY A 3 6.15 15.83 4.40
C GLY A 3 6.54 16.49 5.71
N ILE A 4 5.60 17.26 6.25
CA ILE A 4 5.74 17.91 7.54
C ILE A 4 4.52 17.52 8.38
N VAL A 5 4.78 16.89 9.52
CA VAL A 5 3.75 16.51 10.49
C VAL A 5 3.81 17.46 11.68
N THR A 6 2.69 18.10 12.00
CA THR A 6 2.55 18.85 13.26
C THR A 6 2.31 17.87 14.40
N VAL A 7 3.22 17.87 15.38
CA VAL A 7 3.09 17.04 16.58
C VAL A 7 2.25 17.79 17.60
N LYS A 8 1.20 17.13 18.10
CA LYS A 8 0.33 17.67 19.15
C LYS A 8 0.38 16.82 20.40
N GLU A 9 0.50 17.46 21.54
CA GLU A 9 0.35 16.83 22.86
C GLU A 9 -0.81 17.52 23.59
N LYS A 10 -1.81 16.74 24.03
CA LYS A 10 -3.02 17.24 24.71
C LYS A 10 -3.70 18.39 23.93
N GLY A 11 -3.70 18.30 22.59
CA GLY A 11 -4.30 19.30 21.70
C GLY A 11 -3.44 20.54 21.42
N LYS A 12 -2.29 20.71 22.08
CA LYS A 12 -1.35 21.82 21.83
C LYS A 12 -0.29 21.41 20.80
N ASP A 13 0.01 22.30 19.87
CA ASP A 13 1.08 22.11 18.90
C ASP A 13 2.43 22.25 19.62
N ILE A 14 3.24 21.20 19.62
CA ILE A 14 4.54 21.15 20.33
C ILE A 14 5.75 21.12 19.38
N GLY A 15 5.51 20.96 18.07
CA GLY A 15 6.59 20.99 17.09
C GLY A 15 6.18 20.45 15.73
N LYS A 16 7.14 20.45 14.80
CA LYS A 16 7.00 19.91 13.45
C LYS A 16 8.10 18.90 13.19
N VAL A 17 7.75 17.76 12.62
CA VAL A 17 8.70 16.70 12.23
C VAL A 17 8.67 16.55 10.71
N VAL A 18 9.84 16.49 10.11
CA VAL A 18 10.01 16.19 8.68
C VAL A 18 9.99 14.68 8.48
N VAL A 19 9.03 14.19 7.70
CA VAL A 19 8.94 12.76 7.33
C VAL A 19 9.38 12.61 5.88
N LYS A 20 10.59 12.07 5.68
CA LYS A 20 11.13 11.85 4.34
C LYS A 20 10.43 10.67 3.67
N ARG A 21 10.18 10.78 2.36
CA ARG A 21 9.83 9.60 1.55
C ARG A 21 11.07 8.72 1.37
N PRO A 22 10.98 7.40 1.56
CA PRO A 22 12.09 6.51 1.25
C PRO A 22 12.48 6.53 -0.24
N PRO A 23 13.71 6.12 -0.58
CA PRO A 23 14.13 5.98 -1.97
C PRO A 23 13.27 4.98 -2.75
N TYR A 24 13.03 5.25 -4.03
CA TYR A 24 12.25 4.40 -4.92
C TYR A 24 12.83 2.98 -4.98
N ASP A 25 14.14 2.85 -5.18
CA ASP A 25 14.77 1.54 -5.37
C ASP A 25 14.62 0.66 -4.13
N LEU A 26 14.71 1.24 -2.93
CA LEU A 26 14.51 0.51 -1.69
C LEU A 26 13.05 0.09 -1.51
N ILE A 27 12.09 0.98 -1.78
CA ILE A 27 10.67 0.65 -1.74
C ILE A 27 10.32 -0.45 -2.75
N LYS A 28 10.85 -0.34 -3.97
CA LYS A 28 10.69 -1.34 -5.03
C LYS A 28 11.20 -2.70 -4.57
N GLU A 29 12.43 -2.76 -4.08
CA GLU A 29 13.05 -4.00 -3.60
C GLU A 29 12.19 -4.65 -2.52
N LYS A 30 11.85 -3.90 -1.46
CA LYS A 30 11.08 -4.42 -0.34
C LYS A 30 9.63 -4.74 -0.68
N TYR A 31 9.03 -4.04 -1.64
CA TYR A 31 7.71 -4.39 -2.14
C TYR A 31 7.71 -5.76 -2.82
N LEU A 32 8.75 -6.08 -3.58
CA LEU A 32 8.89 -7.34 -4.31
C LEU A 32 9.20 -8.55 -3.40
N ASP A 33 9.74 -8.34 -2.19
CA ASP A 33 9.90 -9.41 -1.19
C ASP A 33 8.59 -10.19 -0.94
N LEU A 34 7.43 -9.52 -1.11
CA LEU A 34 6.10 -10.11 -0.89
C LEU A 34 5.42 -10.65 -2.15
N PHE A 35 6.19 -10.84 -3.24
CA PHE A 35 5.77 -11.47 -4.48
C PHE A 35 6.77 -12.56 -4.90
N PRO A 36 6.92 -13.64 -4.11
CA PRO A 36 7.79 -14.73 -4.49
C PRO A 36 7.23 -15.45 -5.71
N ASN A 37 8.13 -16.09 -6.46
CA ASN A 37 7.76 -17.05 -7.48
C ASN A 37 7.71 -18.45 -6.86
N ASN A 38 6.90 -19.33 -7.46
CA ASN A 38 6.97 -20.77 -7.21
C ASN A 38 8.37 -21.28 -7.57
N VAL A 39 9.00 -22.00 -6.65
CA VAL A 39 10.40 -22.45 -6.80
C VAL A 39 10.57 -23.54 -7.86
N ASP A 40 9.54 -24.35 -8.10
CA ASP A 40 9.60 -25.46 -9.05
C ASP A 40 9.33 -24.98 -10.48
N THR A 41 8.42 -24.01 -10.66
CA THR A 41 8.00 -23.54 -11.98
C THR A 41 8.60 -22.20 -12.38
N GLY A 42 9.15 -21.44 -11.42
CA GLY A 42 9.59 -20.06 -11.61
C GLY A 42 8.46 -19.06 -11.88
N ALA A 43 7.20 -19.50 -11.91
CA ALA A 43 6.05 -18.65 -12.19
C ALA A 43 5.60 -17.87 -10.93
N PRO A 44 4.97 -16.69 -11.07
CA PRO A 44 4.35 -16.02 -9.94
C PRO A 44 3.33 -16.92 -9.24
N LEU A 45 3.23 -16.80 -7.91
CA LEU A 45 2.15 -17.46 -7.17
C LEU A 45 0.78 -16.98 -7.65
N ASP A 46 -0.22 -17.87 -7.61
CA ASP A 46 -1.61 -17.46 -7.82
C ASP A 46 -2.03 -16.43 -6.77
N SER A 47 -3.12 -15.70 -7.04
CA SER A 47 -3.56 -14.58 -6.19
C SER A 47 -3.77 -14.98 -4.74
N ALA A 48 -4.40 -16.13 -4.48
CA ALA A 48 -4.70 -16.57 -3.11
C ALA A 48 -3.42 -17.00 -2.37
N ALA A 49 -2.54 -17.75 -3.02
CA ALA A 49 -1.24 -18.13 -2.47
C ALA A 49 -0.34 -16.90 -2.23
N SER A 50 -0.37 -15.93 -3.14
CA SER A 50 0.37 -14.66 -3.02
C SER A 50 -0.11 -13.83 -1.82
N VAL A 51 -1.42 -13.76 -1.59
CA VAL A 51 -1.98 -13.08 -0.40
C VAL A 51 -1.61 -13.82 0.88
N TYR A 52 -1.77 -15.15 0.90
CA TYR A 52 -1.37 -15.97 2.03
C TYR A 52 0.10 -15.74 2.39
N PHE A 53 0.99 -15.77 1.39
CA PHE A 53 2.41 -15.54 1.58
C PHE A 53 2.70 -14.16 2.18
N ALA A 54 2.05 -13.11 1.69
CA ALA A 54 2.26 -11.76 2.23
C ALA A 54 1.94 -11.66 3.73
N TYR A 55 0.85 -12.29 4.18
CA TYR A 55 0.52 -12.34 5.60
C TYR A 55 1.43 -13.27 6.39
N LEU A 56 1.79 -14.44 5.84
CA LEU A 56 2.77 -15.35 6.46
C LEU A 56 4.11 -14.65 6.69
N TRP A 57 4.61 -13.95 5.68
CA TRP A 57 5.89 -13.24 5.71
C TRP A 57 5.94 -12.14 6.77
N VAL A 58 4.84 -11.39 6.91
CA VAL A 58 4.73 -10.38 7.97
C VAL A 58 4.53 -11.02 9.35
N GLY A 59 3.83 -12.15 9.42
CA GLY A 59 3.63 -12.92 10.63
C GLY A 59 2.78 -12.23 11.70
N GLY A 60 2.98 -12.64 12.95
CA GLY A 60 2.44 -11.96 14.13
C GLY A 60 0.91 -11.88 14.20
N HIS A 61 0.41 -10.75 14.71
CA HIS A 61 -1.03 -10.50 14.80
C HIS A 61 -1.67 -10.40 13.42
N ALA A 62 -0.98 -9.80 12.45
CA ALA A 62 -1.46 -9.71 11.08
C ALA A 62 -1.80 -11.08 10.48
N PHE A 63 -0.90 -12.06 10.58
CA PHE A 63 -1.17 -13.41 10.08
C PHE A 63 -2.28 -14.14 10.85
N ARG A 64 -2.36 -13.94 12.16
CA ARG A 64 -3.46 -14.53 12.98
C ARG A 64 -4.82 -14.01 12.54
N GLU A 65 -4.95 -12.71 12.28
CA GLU A 65 -6.21 -12.13 11.80
C GLU A 65 -6.58 -12.63 10.40
N TYR A 66 -5.60 -12.73 9.49
CA TYR A 66 -5.82 -13.35 8.18
C TYR A 66 -6.34 -14.79 8.32
N LYS A 67 -5.70 -15.63 9.16
CA LYS A 67 -6.18 -17.00 9.39
C LYS A 67 -7.57 -17.06 9.99
N ARG A 68 -7.93 -16.11 10.86
CA ARG A 68 -9.25 -16.02 11.49
C ARG A 68 -10.35 -15.66 10.49
N ASN A 69 -10.05 -14.77 9.53
CA ASN A 69 -11.01 -14.36 8.51
C ASN A 69 -10.31 -14.06 7.16
N PRO A 70 -9.94 -15.08 6.37
CA PRO A 70 -9.21 -14.88 5.12
C PRO A 70 -9.97 -14.00 4.11
N SER A 71 -11.30 -14.06 4.12
CA SER A 71 -12.14 -13.25 3.23
C SER A 71 -12.04 -11.75 3.56
N ALA A 72 -12.05 -11.38 4.84
CA ALA A 72 -11.89 -9.97 5.24
C ALA A 72 -10.49 -9.42 4.94
N TYR A 73 -9.47 -10.28 4.94
CA TYR A 73 -8.08 -9.91 4.69
C TYR A 73 -7.59 -10.33 3.29
N GLY A 74 -8.52 -10.64 2.37
CA GLY A 74 -8.22 -11.17 1.03
C GLY A 74 -7.48 -10.19 0.12
N ASN A 75 -7.41 -8.91 0.50
CA ASN A 75 -6.64 -7.90 -0.21
C ASN A 75 -5.39 -7.49 0.58
N ALA A 76 -4.22 -7.95 0.13
CA ALA A 76 -2.93 -7.64 0.75
C ALA A 76 -2.25 -6.37 0.19
N CYS A 77 -2.85 -5.62 -0.76
CA CYS A 77 -2.14 -4.52 -1.43
C CYS A 77 -1.60 -3.45 -0.45
N ALA A 78 -2.41 -3.02 0.52
CA ALA A 78 -1.99 -2.04 1.52
C ALA A 78 -0.98 -2.61 2.53
N LEU A 79 -1.12 -3.90 2.87
CA LEU A 79 -0.14 -4.61 3.70
C LEU A 79 1.24 -4.60 3.04
N ARG A 80 1.29 -4.85 1.72
CA ARG A 80 2.54 -4.88 0.96
C ARG A 80 3.23 -3.52 0.88
N ILE A 81 2.46 -2.46 0.65
CA ILE A 81 3.01 -1.09 0.72
C ILE A 81 3.50 -0.78 2.15
N SER A 82 2.73 -1.16 3.18
CA SER A 82 3.13 -0.96 4.58
C SER A 82 4.44 -1.65 4.93
N TYR A 83 4.63 -2.89 4.46
CA TYR A 83 5.89 -3.62 4.60
C TYR A 83 7.03 -2.88 3.91
N ALA A 84 6.84 -2.49 2.65
CA ALA A 84 7.86 -1.75 1.90
C ALA A 84 8.27 -0.46 2.62
N LEU A 85 7.31 0.31 3.16
CA LEU A 85 7.58 1.52 3.94
C LEU A 85 8.43 1.23 5.18
N ASN A 86 8.01 0.26 6.01
CA ASN A 86 8.73 -0.12 7.23
C ASN A 86 10.18 -0.53 6.91
N MET A 87 10.35 -1.44 5.94
CA MET A 87 11.66 -1.98 5.57
C MET A 87 12.53 -0.97 4.80
N SER A 88 11.95 0.16 4.37
CA SER A 88 12.67 1.26 3.73
C SER A 88 12.94 2.43 4.69
N GLY A 89 12.78 2.22 6.01
CA GLY A 89 13.10 3.20 7.05
C GLY A 89 11.98 4.19 7.37
N MET A 90 10.80 4.05 6.77
CA MET A 90 9.60 4.79 7.16
C MET A 90 8.71 3.91 8.04
N LEU A 91 9.02 3.92 9.34
CA LEU A 91 8.31 3.10 10.31
C LEU A 91 6.88 3.60 10.52
N ILE A 92 5.92 2.67 10.41
CA ILE A 92 4.53 2.90 10.78
C ILE A 92 4.43 2.76 12.31
N PRO A 93 3.90 3.77 13.03
CA PRO A 93 3.73 3.69 14.47
C PRO A 93 2.57 2.75 14.84
N SER A 94 2.55 2.29 16.09
CA SER A 94 1.50 1.42 16.63
C SER A 94 0.10 2.05 16.61
N LYS A 95 0.04 3.38 16.56
CA LYS A 95 -1.20 4.16 16.54
C LYS A 95 -1.02 5.42 15.71
N VAL A 96 -2.00 5.69 14.86
CA VAL A 96 -2.14 6.94 14.11
C VAL A 96 -3.56 7.45 14.33
N SER A 97 -3.70 8.59 15.02
CA SER A 97 -5.00 9.09 15.51
C SER A 97 -5.99 9.43 14.40
N VAL A 98 -5.49 9.82 13.23
CA VAL A 98 -6.31 10.26 12.09
C VAL A 98 -6.86 9.11 11.25
N LEU A 99 -6.46 7.86 11.51
CA LEU A 99 -6.95 6.73 10.71
C LEU A 99 -8.44 6.47 10.97
N PRO A 100 -9.25 6.28 9.91
CA PRO A 100 -10.67 5.96 10.05
C PRO A 100 -10.88 4.55 10.61
N THR A 101 -12.09 4.29 11.11
CA THR A 101 -12.54 2.93 11.45
C THR A 101 -12.65 2.08 10.19
N THR A 102 -12.17 0.84 10.23
CA THR A 102 -12.29 -0.08 9.08
C THR A 102 -13.64 -0.80 9.10
N LYS A 103 -14.13 -1.20 7.92
CA LYS A 103 -15.39 -1.96 7.76
C LYS A 103 -15.43 -3.29 8.51
N ILE A 104 -14.26 -3.91 8.69
CA ILE A 104 -14.10 -5.24 9.33
C ILE A 104 -14.27 -5.14 10.86
N GLY A 105 -14.30 -3.93 11.43
CA GLY A 105 -14.23 -3.72 12.86
C GLY A 105 -12.84 -4.12 13.41
N GLY A 106 -12.47 -3.61 14.60
CA GLY A 106 -11.20 -3.95 15.23
C GLY A 106 -10.02 -3.05 14.83
N ASN A 107 -8.81 -3.61 14.86
CA ASN A 107 -7.57 -2.84 14.80
C ASN A 107 -7.32 -2.27 13.38
N ARG A 108 -6.92 -1.00 13.32
CA ARG A 108 -6.59 -0.26 12.07
C ARG A 108 -5.19 -0.55 11.55
N ILE A 109 -4.34 -1.00 12.47
CA ILE A 109 -2.93 -1.28 12.30
C ILE A 109 -2.69 -2.61 13.02
N LEU A 110 -2.08 -3.57 12.34
CA LEU A 110 -1.78 -4.89 12.90
C LEU A 110 -0.30 -5.00 13.15
N GLN A 111 0.08 -5.59 14.29
CA GLN A 111 1.47 -5.87 14.58
C GLN A 111 1.89 -7.13 13.82
N GLY A 112 2.97 -7.05 13.05
CA GLY A 112 3.63 -8.24 12.52
C GLY A 112 4.49 -8.91 13.58
N GLY A 113 5.33 -9.84 13.16
CA GLY A 113 6.18 -10.60 14.06
C GLY A 113 6.43 -11.96 13.45
N ASN A 114 7.44 -11.99 12.60
CA ASN A 114 7.90 -13.21 11.98
C ASN A 114 9.20 -13.67 12.65
N GLU A 115 9.41 -14.98 12.73
CA GLU A 115 10.67 -15.61 13.07
C GLU A 115 11.77 -15.39 12.00
N TYR A 116 11.39 -14.99 10.78
CA TYR A 116 12.31 -14.77 9.64
C TYR A 116 12.69 -13.30 9.36
N VAL A 117 12.18 -12.30 10.10
CA VAL A 117 12.63 -10.90 9.95
C VAL A 117 13.85 -10.68 10.85
N ILE A 118 15.01 -10.51 10.21
CA ILE A 118 16.29 -10.21 10.88
C ILE A 118 16.12 -8.93 11.71
N ASP A 119 16.61 -8.96 12.96
CA ASP A 119 16.51 -7.96 14.06
C ASP A 119 15.30 -8.01 15.01
N GLY A 120 14.41 -9.02 14.93
CA GLY A 120 13.41 -9.27 15.99
C GLY A 120 12.40 -8.12 16.21
N GLY A 121 12.35 -7.14 15.30
CA GLY A 121 11.51 -5.96 15.38
C GLY A 121 10.03 -6.28 15.11
N LYS A 122 9.17 -5.92 16.05
CA LYS A 122 7.71 -5.96 15.86
C LYS A 122 7.26 -4.70 15.11
N TYR A 123 7.17 -4.77 13.80
CA TYR A 123 6.64 -3.68 12.96
C TYR A 123 5.12 -3.68 12.93
N TYR A 124 4.55 -2.56 12.48
CA TYR A 124 3.13 -2.33 12.41
C TYR A 124 2.69 -2.12 10.95
N TYR A 125 1.53 -2.65 10.58
CA TYR A 125 1.12 -2.72 9.19
C TYR A 125 -0.32 -2.25 9.02
N ILE A 126 -0.53 -1.36 8.04
CA ILE A 126 -1.85 -0.96 7.57
C ILE A 126 -2.27 -1.94 6.48
N TYR A 127 -3.45 -2.53 6.60
CA TYR A 127 -3.93 -3.55 5.66
C TYR A 127 -5.08 -3.08 4.78
N SER A 128 -5.69 -1.91 5.05
CA SER A 128 -6.75 -1.35 4.22
C SER A 128 -6.27 -0.18 3.37
N ILE A 129 -6.80 -0.08 2.15
CA ILE A 129 -6.50 1.02 1.21
C ILE A 129 -6.85 2.38 1.82
N GLU A 130 -8.02 2.49 2.44
CA GLU A 130 -8.49 3.74 3.04
C GLU A 130 -7.51 4.26 4.10
N ASN A 131 -7.09 3.38 5.04
CA ASN A 131 -6.13 3.76 6.06
C ASN A 131 -4.76 4.07 5.46
N LEU A 132 -4.34 3.35 4.41
CA LEU A 132 -3.07 3.62 3.74
C LEU A 132 -3.07 5.01 3.13
N ILE A 133 -4.13 5.39 2.40
CA ILE A 133 -4.28 6.73 1.84
C ILE A 133 -4.19 7.79 2.95
N THR A 134 -4.97 7.63 4.02
CA THR A 134 -4.96 8.57 5.15
C THR A 134 -3.58 8.67 5.79
N PHE A 135 -2.87 7.55 5.93
CA PHE A 135 -1.51 7.54 6.48
C PHE A 135 -0.51 8.25 5.58
N LEU A 136 -0.53 8.00 4.27
CA LEU A 136 0.37 8.67 3.32
C LEU A 136 0.10 10.18 3.28
N GLU A 137 -1.17 10.60 3.34
CA GLU A 137 -1.52 12.02 3.41
C GLU A 137 -1.12 12.67 4.73
N TYR A 138 -1.26 11.95 5.84
CA TYR A 138 -0.79 12.39 7.14
C TYR A 138 0.73 12.57 7.15
N ALA A 139 1.47 11.59 6.63
CA ALA A 139 2.93 11.58 6.69
C ALA A 139 3.57 12.52 5.66
N TRP A 140 3.05 12.58 4.43
CA TRP A 140 3.68 13.25 3.30
C TRP A 140 2.90 14.47 2.77
N GLY A 141 1.74 14.75 3.33
CA GLY A 141 0.79 15.69 2.74
C GLY A 141 0.08 15.10 1.52
N LYS A 142 -0.63 15.95 0.79
CA LYS A 142 -1.38 15.56 -0.42
C LYS A 142 -0.48 14.82 -1.42
N ALA A 143 -1.08 13.91 -2.18
CA ALA A 143 -0.43 13.28 -3.33
C ALA A 143 0.12 14.34 -4.30
N ASP A 144 1.26 14.06 -4.94
CA ASP A 144 1.84 14.98 -5.92
C ASP A 144 0.94 15.10 -7.16
N ILE A 145 0.21 14.02 -7.45
CA ILE A 145 -0.82 14.00 -8.49
C ILE A 145 -2.08 13.42 -7.86
N PHE A 146 -3.19 14.15 -8.04
CA PHE A 146 -4.53 13.64 -7.82
C PHE A 146 -5.38 14.04 -9.02
N LYS A 147 -5.97 13.07 -9.71
CA LYS A 147 -6.85 13.34 -10.86
C LYS A 147 -8.04 12.39 -10.89
N TYR A 148 -9.20 12.92 -11.26
CA TYR A 148 -10.34 12.12 -11.67
C TYR A 148 -10.09 11.56 -13.07
N VAL A 149 -10.60 10.35 -13.30
CA VAL A 149 -10.42 9.62 -14.57
C VAL A 149 -11.77 9.57 -15.28
N PRO A 150 -11.85 10.05 -16.54
CA PRO A 150 -13.04 9.86 -17.36
C PRO A 150 -13.35 8.37 -17.53
N LYS A 151 -14.63 7.99 -17.43
CA LYS A 151 -15.05 6.59 -17.53
C LYS A 151 -14.55 5.99 -18.85
N ARG A 152 -14.02 4.76 -18.76
CA ARG A 152 -13.56 3.96 -19.91
C ARG A 152 -12.44 4.60 -20.74
N VAL A 153 -11.67 5.53 -20.17
CA VAL A 153 -10.47 6.09 -20.81
C VAL A 153 -9.22 5.49 -20.20
N SER A 154 -8.39 4.85 -21.03
CA SER A 154 -7.09 4.33 -20.59
C SER A 154 -6.20 5.45 -20.07
N GLN A 155 -5.51 5.20 -18.97
CA GLN A 155 -4.59 6.14 -18.32
C GLN A 155 -3.12 5.78 -18.54
N LEU A 156 -2.82 4.74 -19.33
CA LEU A 156 -1.46 4.22 -19.50
C LEU A 156 -0.49 5.29 -20.06
N ASP A 157 -0.86 5.95 -21.14
CA ASP A 157 0.00 6.96 -21.77
C ASP A 157 0.22 8.16 -20.85
N GLU A 158 -0.83 8.59 -20.15
CA GLU A 158 -0.74 9.67 -19.19
C GLU A 158 0.18 9.31 -18.02
N LEU A 159 0.11 8.07 -17.50
CA LEU A 159 0.99 7.60 -16.43
C LEU A 159 2.46 7.54 -16.89
N LYS A 160 2.72 7.08 -18.13
CA LYS A 160 4.08 7.04 -18.70
C LYS A 160 4.64 8.44 -18.93
N LYS A 161 3.82 9.38 -19.43
CA LYS A 161 4.21 10.78 -19.67
C LYS A 161 4.61 11.52 -18.40
N MET A 162 4.16 11.06 -17.21
CA MET A 162 4.59 11.66 -15.94
C MET A 162 6.11 11.56 -15.74
N ASN A 163 6.78 10.59 -16.38
CA ASN A 163 8.21 10.29 -16.21
C ASN A 163 8.63 10.23 -14.72
N LYS A 164 7.82 9.53 -13.93
CA LYS A 164 7.92 9.42 -12.46
C LYS A 164 7.79 7.97 -12.04
N LYS A 165 8.31 7.65 -10.87
CA LYS A 165 8.20 6.34 -10.24
C LYS A 165 7.75 6.52 -8.79
N GLY A 166 6.99 5.58 -8.24
CA GLY A 166 6.54 5.72 -6.87
C GLY A 166 5.27 4.96 -6.54
N ILE A 167 4.59 5.40 -5.50
CA ILE A 167 3.36 4.77 -5.03
C ILE A 167 2.19 5.33 -5.84
N VAL A 168 1.43 4.45 -6.48
CA VAL A 168 0.19 4.79 -7.18
C VAL A 168 -1.00 4.12 -6.49
N ILE A 169 -2.07 4.88 -6.33
CA ILE A 169 -3.35 4.40 -5.79
C ILE A 169 -4.43 4.66 -6.83
N PHE A 170 -5.09 3.59 -7.25
CA PHE A 170 -6.24 3.60 -8.14
C PHE A 170 -7.51 3.55 -7.31
N TYR A 171 -8.40 4.53 -7.46
CA TYR A 171 -9.77 4.46 -6.95
C TYR A 171 -10.62 3.71 -7.96
N ILE A 172 -11.27 2.63 -7.53
CA ILE A 172 -11.92 1.70 -8.45
C ILE A 172 -13.33 1.40 -7.94
N ASP A 173 -14.32 1.73 -8.76
CA ASP A 173 -15.69 1.28 -8.57
C ASP A 173 -15.85 -0.15 -9.11
N GLY A 174 -16.70 -0.95 -8.46
CA GLY A 174 -16.99 -2.34 -8.85
C GLY A 174 -16.27 -3.41 -8.02
N PHE A 175 -15.49 -3.01 -7.01
CA PHE A 175 -15.03 -3.91 -5.96
C PHE A 175 -16.07 -4.03 -4.85
N SER A 176 -16.28 -5.25 -4.36
CA SER A 176 -17.16 -5.54 -3.22
C SER A 176 -16.45 -5.36 -1.88
N ASP A 177 -15.12 -5.45 -1.86
CA ASP A 177 -14.27 -5.58 -0.68
C ASP A 177 -13.27 -4.42 -0.49
N ALA A 178 -13.02 -3.61 -1.53
CA ALA A 178 -12.07 -2.51 -1.49
C ALA A 178 -12.61 -1.24 -2.18
N THR A 179 -12.02 -0.09 -1.83
CA THR A 179 -12.28 1.20 -2.50
C THR A 179 -11.35 1.45 -3.69
N GLY A 180 -10.38 0.56 -3.91
CA GLY A 180 -9.32 0.76 -4.88
C GLY A 180 -8.18 -0.26 -4.76
N HIS A 181 -7.06 0.06 -5.40
CA HIS A 181 -5.84 -0.75 -5.42
C HIS A 181 -4.61 0.14 -5.24
N ALA A 182 -3.60 -0.34 -4.49
CA ALA A 182 -2.35 0.37 -4.27
C ALA A 182 -1.16 -0.49 -4.71
N THR A 183 -0.23 0.12 -5.42
CA THR A 183 0.94 -0.57 -5.96
C THR A 183 2.09 0.41 -6.21
N ILE A 184 3.21 -0.12 -6.68
CA ILE A 184 4.38 0.64 -7.10
C ILE A 184 4.38 0.76 -8.62
N TRP A 185 4.48 1.99 -9.12
CA TRP A 185 4.67 2.31 -10.53
C TRP A 185 6.16 2.50 -10.84
N ASP A 186 6.65 1.83 -11.87
CA ASP A 186 8.08 1.87 -12.25
C ASP A 186 8.43 2.88 -13.36
N GLY A 187 7.45 3.69 -13.79
CA GLY A 187 7.56 4.57 -14.95
C GLY A 187 6.90 4.00 -16.21
N VAL A 188 6.63 2.70 -16.24
CA VAL A 188 6.13 1.98 -17.42
C VAL A 188 4.91 1.10 -17.10
N LYS A 189 4.92 0.43 -15.95
CA LYS A 189 3.90 -0.50 -15.46
C LYS A 189 3.84 -0.57 -13.93
N CYS A 190 2.80 -1.22 -13.40
CA CYS A 190 2.72 -1.57 -11.98
C CYS A 190 3.60 -2.80 -11.70
N LEU A 191 4.30 -2.80 -10.56
CA LEU A 191 5.22 -3.89 -10.19
C LEU A 191 4.51 -5.20 -9.86
N ASP A 192 3.28 -5.14 -9.37
CA ASP A 192 2.44 -6.32 -9.14
C ASP A 192 1.71 -6.83 -10.40
N GLY A 193 2.01 -6.23 -11.56
CA GLY A 193 1.37 -6.56 -12.83
C GLY A 193 -0.06 -6.04 -12.98
N SER A 194 -0.60 -5.29 -12.01
CA SER A 194 -1.95 -4.72 -12.11
C SER A 194 -2.06 -3.73 -13.27
N THR A 195 -3.19 -3.78 -13.98
CA THR A 195 -3.45 -2.98 -15.18
C THR A 195 -4.73 -2.17 -15.09
N TYR A 196 -5.17 -1.79 -13.87
CA TYR A 196 -6.44 -1.07 -13.66
C TYR A 196 -6.54 0.29 -14.36
N TYR A 197 -5.42 0.81 -14.87
CA TYR A 197 -5.37 1.96 -15.79
C TYR A 197 -5.89 1.66 -17.20
N ASP A 198 -6.10 0.39 -17.56
CA ASP A 198 -6.62 -0.04 -18.85
C ASP A 198 -8.04 -0.63 -18.70
N PRO A 199 -9.09 0.13 -19.04
CA PRO A 199 -10.47 -0.32 -18.87
C PRO A 199 -10.84 -1.49 -19.80
N SER A 200 -10.10 -1.75 -20.87
CA SER A 200 -10.40 -2.86 -21.80
C SER A 200 -10.14 -4.22 -21.15
N LEU A 201 -9.20 -4.27 -20.19
CA LEU A 201 -8.83 -5.47 -19.45
C LEU A 201 -9.69 -5.69 -18.20
N HIS A 202 -10.47 -4.67 -17.80
CA HIS A 202 -11.25 -4.68 -16.56
C HIS A 202 -12.71 -4.27 -16.80
N PRO A 203 -13.50 -5.03 -17.59
CA PRO A 203 -14.84 -4.60 -18.03
C PRO A 203 -15.88 -4.45 -16.90
N LYS A 204 -15.61 -5.04 -15.72
CA LYS A 204 -16.49 -4.99 -14.54
C LYS A 204 -16.09 -3.90 -13.53
N GLN A 205 -14.91 -3.32 -13.68
CA GLN A 205 -14.37 -2.31 -12.79
C GLN A 205 -14.27 -0.97 -13.53
N THR A 206 -14.39 0.12 -12.80
CA THR A 206 -14.21 1.45 -13.37
C THR A 206 -13.21 2.22 -12.54
N LEU A 207 -12.06 2.54 -13.12
CA LEU A 207 -11.11 3.49 -12.56
C LEU A 207 -11.74 4.89 -12.52
N THR A 208 -11.89 5.46 -11.33
CA THR A 208 -12.55 6.75 -11.11
C THR A 208 -11.59 7.88 -10.75
N ALA A 209 -10.47 7.56 -10.11
CA ALA A 209 -9.42 8.53 -9.80
C ALA A 209 -8.06 7.87 -9.58
N ILE A 210 -7.00 8.65 -9.67
CA ILE A 210 -5.62 8.24 -9.37
C ILE A 210 -5.02 9.20 -8.34
N LYS A 211 -4.33 8.65 -7.33
CA LYS A 211 -3.34 9.37 -6.51
C LYS A 211 -1.94 8.84 -6.78
N PHE A 212 -0.95 9.72 -6.78
CA PHE A 212 0.45 9.36 -6.99
C PHE A 212 1.37 10.10 -6.02
N TRP A 213 2.27 9.37 -5.36
CA TRP A 213 3.39 9.91 -4.62
C TRP A 213 4.69 9.47 -5.28
N ASP A 214 5.39 10.44 -5.85
CA ASP A 214 6.67 10.28 -6.51
C ASP A 214 7.77 9.99 -5.48
N LEU A 215 8.56 8.96 -5.79
CA LEU A 215 9.68 8.49 -5.01
C LEU A 215 10.95 8.70 -5.85
N LYS A 216 12.01 9.18 -5.20
CA LYS A 216 13.28 9.47 -5.86
C LYS A 216 14.21 8.27 -5.79
#